data_AF-A0A348WD26-F1
#
_entry.id   AF-A0A348WD26-F1
#
_cell.length_a   1.000
_cell.length_b   1.000
_cell.length_c   1.000
_cell.angle_alpha   90.00
_cell.angle_beta   90.00
_cell.angle_gamma   90.00
#
_symmetry.space_group_name_H-M   'P 1'
#
loop_
_entity.id
_entity.type
_entity.pdbx_description
1 polymer ?
#
loop_
_entity_poly.entity_id
_entity_poly.type
_entity_poly.pdbx_seq_one_letter_code
_entity_poly.pdbx_strand_id
1 'polypeptide(L)'
;DALNPVAEAILDLPIRSNVFLYVFLPTLLFQATLGMNLRRMIDDWVPILMLAVVAVVVATFSVGYALAWVSALPLAACLLIGAIVSTTDPSAVVSIFRS
;
A
#
# COMPACT_ATOMS: atom_id res chain seq x y z
N ASP A 1 0.58 23.39 21.37
CA ASP A 1 1.89 24.08 21.50
C ASP A 1 3.05 23.20 21.97
N ALA A 2 2.88 22.28 22.92
CA ALA A 2 3.99 21.40 23.37
C ALA A 2 4.44 20.32 22.36
N LEU A 3 3.62 20.00 21.34
CA LEU A 3 3.93 19.01 20.30
C LEU A 3 4.60 19.62 19.05
N ASN A 4 4.67 20.95 18.95
CA ASN A 4 5.26 21.66 17.81
C ASN A 4 6.75 21.35 17.57
N PRO A 5 7.63 21.30 18.59
CA PRO A 5 9.05 21.03 18.35
C PRO A 5 9.33 19.59 17.92
N VAL A 6 8.49 18.64 18.33
CA VAL A 6 8.58 17.24 17.88
C VAL A 6 8.08 17.11 16.44
N ALA A 7 7.01 17.85 16.07
CA ALA A 7 6.51 17.91 14.70
C ALA A 7 7.52 18.57 13.75
N GLU A 8 8.20 19.65 14.17
CA GLU A 8 9.29 20.28 13.42
C GLU A 8 10.49 19.32 13.24
N ALA A 9 10.88 18.57 14.28
CA ALA A 9 11.94 17.57 14.16
C ALA A 9 11.59 16.39 13.22
N ILE A 10 10.30 16.04 13.09
CA ILE A 10 9.82 15.03 12.12
C ILE A 10 9.77 15.62 10.71
N LEU A 11 9.39 16.90 10.55
CA LEU A 11 9.37 17.60 9.26
C LEU A 11 10.77 17.90 8.73
N ASP A 12 11.76 18.07 9.62
CA ASP A 12 13.16 18.32 9.30
C ASP A 12 13.98 17.04 9.11
N LEU A 13 13.34 15.86 9.18
CA LEU A 13 13.97 14.61 8.75
C LEU A 13 14.31 14.74 7.26
N PRO A 14 15.60 14.63 6.86
CA PRO A 14 16.03 14.78 5.46
C PRO A 14 15.60 13.62 4.55
N ILE A 15 14.61 12.82 4.97
CA ILE A 15 14.09 11.67 4.23
C ILE A 15 12.80 12.07 3.53
N ARG A 16 12.94 12.56 2.29
CA ARG A 16 11.82 12.90 1.42
C ARG A 16 11.10 11.62 0.97
N SER A 17 9.77 11.61 0.95
CA SER A 17 8.95 10.48 0.44
C SER A 17 9.34 10.03 -0.97
N ASN A 18 9.90 10.96 -1.77
CA ASN A 18 10.47 10.68 -3.09
C ASN A 18 11.58 9.60 -3.02
N VAL A 19 12.49 9.66 -2.04
CA VAL A 19 13.56 8.67 -1.92
C VAL A 19 12.99 7.28 -1.60
N PHE A 20 11.99 7.19 -0.71
CA PHE A 20 11.30 5.94 -0.42
C PHE A 20 10.59 5.35 -1.64
N LEU A 21 9.83 6.15 -2.37
CA LEU A 21 9.07 5.66 -3.51
C LEU A 21 9.94 5.33 -4.73
N TYR A 22 11.00 6.09 -5.00
CA TYR A 22 11.80 5.92 -6.22
C TYR A 22 13.08 5.10 -6.03
N VAL A 23 13.62 5.00 -4.81
CA VAL A 23 14.87 4.25 -4.56
C VAL A 23 14.59 2.99 -3.75
N PHE A 24 13.88 3.10 -2.64
CA PHE A 24 13.64 1.95 -1.75
C PHE A 24 12.58 0.99 -2.29
N LEU A 25 11.45 1.47 -2.81
CA LEU A 25 10.40 0.59 -3.30
C LEU A 25 10.88 -0.34 -4.44
N PRO A 26 11.59 0.13 -5.49
CA PRO A 26 12.10 -0.75 -6.53
C PRO A 26 13.11 -1.78 -6.01
N THR A 27 14.01 -1.37 -5.10
CA THR A 27 15.03 -2.27 -4.54
C THR A 27 14.40 -3.34 -3.63
N LEU A 28 13.41 -2.98 -2.81
CA LEU A 28 12.65 -3.91 -1.98
C LEU A 28 11.85 -4.91 -2.82
N LEU A 29 11.16 -4.44 -3.88
CA LEU A 29 10.44 -5.31 -4.80
C LEU A 29 11.37 -6.28 -5.52
N PHE A 30 12.55 -5.83 -5.96
CA PHE A 30 13.53 -6.69 -6.60
C PHE A 30 14.03 -7.78 -5.65
N GLN A 31 14.39 -7.41 -4.42
CA GLN A 31 14.83 -8.37 -3.41
C GLN A 31 13.74 -9.40 -3.08
N ALA A 32 12.48 -8.96 -2.93
CA ALA A 32 11.35 -9.86 -2.73
C ALA A 32 11.14 -10.80 -3.95
N THR A 33 11.35 -10.28 -5.16
CA THR A 33 11.19 -11.05 -6.41
C THR A 33 12.29 -12.11 -6.60
N LEU A 34 13.51 -11.88 -6.12
CA LEU A 34 14.57 -12.90 -6.15
C LEU A 34 14.27 -14.10 -5.24
N GLY A 35 13.51 -13.90 -4.16
CA GLY A 35 13.15 -14.95 -3.20
C GLY A 35 11.87 -15.72 -3.53
N MET A 36 11.08 -15.28 -4.51
CA MET A 36 9.81 -15.93 -4.86
C MET A 36 9.99 -17.06 -5.88
N ASN A 37 9.20 -18.12 -5.68
CA ASN A 37 9.17 -19.26 -6.59
C ASN A 37 8.17 -19.00 -7.72
N LEU A 38 8.65 -18.46 -8.84
CA LEU A 38 7.81 -18.07 -9.96
C LEU A 38 6.98 -19.24 -10.53
N ARG A 39 7.54 -20.46 -10.54
CA ARG A 39 6.83 -21.67 -10.96
C ARG A 39 5.56 -21.91 -10.13
N ARG A 40 5.67 -21.77 -8.80
CA ARG A 40 4.54 -21.93 -7.88
C ARG A 40 3.52 -20.80 -8.03
N MET A 41 3.98 -19.58 -8.30
CA MET A 41 3.07 -18.46 -8.59
C MET A 41 2.26 -18.68 -9.85
N ILE A 42 2.86 -19.28 -10.88
CA ILE A 42 2.16 -19.62 -12.11
C ILE A 42 1.15 -20.75 -11.86
N ASP A 43 1.44 -21.73 -11.01
CA ASP A 43 0.47 -22.77 -10.67
C ASP A 43 -0.76 -22.19 -9.94
N ASP A 44 -0.55 -21.17 -9.09
CA ASP A 44 -1.60 -20.49 -8.31
C ASP A 44 -2.05 -19.14 -8.91
N TRP A 45 -1.89 -18.94 -10.23
CA TRP A 45 -2.10 -17.62 -10.86
C TRP A 45 -3.54 -17.10 -10.76
N VAL A 46 -4.53 -17.99 -10.80
CA VAL A 46 -5.96 -17.63 -10.74
C VAL A 46 -6.33 -16.95 -9.43
N PRO A 47 -6.10 -17.54 -8.25
CA PRO A 47 -6.40 -16.88 -6.97
C PRO A 47 -5.56 -15.61 -6.78
N ILE A 48 -4.32 -15.57 -7.27
CA ILE A 48 -3.47 -14.38 -7.22
C ILE A 48 -4.13 -13.22 -7.99
N LEU A 49 -4.57 -13.45 -9.24
CA LEU A 49 -5.23 -12.41 -10.02
C LEU A 49 -6.60 -12.01 -9.45
N MET A 50 -7.36 -12.96 -8.88
CA MET A 50 -8.61 -12.64 -8.20
C MET A 50 -8.39 -11.68 -7.03
N LEU A 51 -7.39 -11.93 -6.18
CA LEU A 51 -7.03 -11.03 -5.08
C LEU A 51 -6.46 -9.71 -5.60
N ALA A 52 -5.59 -9.74 -6.62
CA ALA A 52 -4.94 -8.55 -7.14
C ALA A 52 -5.88 -7.61 -7.90
N VAL A 53 -6.94 -8.12 -8.55
CA VAL A 53 -7.84 -7.30 -9.37
C VAL A 53 -9.20 -7.14 -8.70
N VAL A 54 -9.90 -8.25 -8.45
CA VAL A 54 -11.28 -8.20 -7.97
C VAL A 54 -11.33 -7.64 -6.55
N ALA A 55 -10.48 -8.15 -5.65
CA ALA A 55 -10.48 -7.66 -4.27
C ALA A 55 -10.05 -6.19 -4.18
N VAL A 56 -9.06 -5.77 -4.99
CA VAL A 56 -8.60 -4.37 -5.07
C VAL A 56 -9.70 -3.43 -5.55
N VAL A 57 -10.43 -3.81 -6.61
CA VAL A 57 -11.56 -3.02 -7.14
C VAL A 57 -12.65 -2.89 -6.07
N VAL A 58 -13.02 -4.01 -5.44
CA VAL A 58 -14.03 -4.02 -4.37
C VAL A 58 -13.60 -3.16 -3.18
N ALA A 59 -12.34 -3.26 -2.74
CA ALA A 59 -11.81 -2.46 -1.64
C ALA A 59 -11.78 -0.96 -1.99
N THR A 60 -11.32 -0.61 -3.19
CA THR A 60 -11.27 0.77 -3.68
C THR A 60 -12.64 1.42 -3.66
N PHE A 61 -13.65 0.75 -4.22
CA PHE A 61 -15.03 1.27 -4.21
C PHE A 61 -15.62 1.29 -2.81
N SER A 62 -15.40 0.25 -2.01
CA SER A 62 -15.95 0.18 -0.65
C SER A 62 -15.42 1.34 0.22
N VAL A 63 -14.09 1.54 0.22
CA VAL A 63 -13.46 2.64 0.96
C VAL A 63 -13.82 3.99 0.37
N GLY A 64 -13.76 4.13 -0.96
CA GLY A 64 -14.05 5.39 -1.64
C GLY A 64 -15.49 5.88 -1.43
N TYR A 65 -16.49 5.00 -1.54
CA TYR A 65 -17.88 5.36 -1.27
C TYR A 65 -18.14 5.60 0.22
N ALA A 66 -17.54 4.80 1.11
CA ALA A 66 -17.64 5.04 2.54
C ALA A 66 -17.09 6.44 2.92
N LEU A 67 -15.94 6.84 2.35
CA LEU A 67 -15.38 8.17 2.56
C LEU A 67 -16.23 9.27 1.94
N ALA A 68 -16.81 9.05 0.75
CA ALA A 68 -17.67 10.04 0.10
C ALA A 68 -18.92 10.39 0.92
N TRP A 69 -19.39 9.48 1.78
CA TRP A 69 -20.53 9.71 2.67
C TRP A 69 -20.16 10.49 3.94
N VAL A 70 -18.92 10.34 4.42
CA VAL A 70 -18.47 10.93 5.69
C VAL A 70 -17.69 12.24 5.48
N SER A 71 -17.13 12.46 4.28
CA SER A 71 -16.31 13.61 3.96
C SER A 71 -16.97 14.56 2.96
N ALA A 72 -16.56 15.83 2.97
CA ALA A 72 -16.97 16.83 1.98
C ALA A 72 -16.08 16.83 0.72
N LEU A 73 -15.26 15.79 0.52
CA LEU A 73 -14.34 15.69 -0.60
C LEU A 73 -15.08 15.25 -1.88
N PRO A 74 -14.62 15.66 -3.07
CA PRO A 74 -15.17 15.17 -4.31
C PRO A 74 -14.93 13.66 -4.43
N LEU A 75 -15.89 12.93 -5.03
CA LEU A 75 -15.85 11.46 -5.17
C LEU A 75 -14.53 10.94 -5.75
N ALA A 76 -13.94 11.69 -6.71
CA ALA A 76 -12.65 11.35 -7.30
C ALA A 76 -11.52 11.30 -6.26
N ALA A 77 -11.48 12.24 -5.31
CA ALA A 77 -10.48 12.25 -4.24
C ALA A 77 -10.69 11.07 -3.28
N CYS A 78 -11.94 10.74 -2.94
CA CYS A 78 -12.25 9.58 -2.10
C CYS A 78 -11.86 8.26 -2.76
N LEU A 79 -12.11 8.10 -4.06
CA LEU A 79 -11.69 6.93 -4.84
C LEU A 79 -10.17 6.82 -4.95
N LEU A 80 -9.46 7.95 -5.11
CA LEU A 80 -7.99 7.96 -5.09
C LEU A 80 -7.45 7.48 -3.73
N ILE A 81 -8.04 7.93 -2.63
CA ILE A 81 -7.66 7.46 -1.29
C ILE A 81 -7.96 5.96 -1.17
N GLY A 82 -9.13 5.50 -1.61
CA GLY A 82 -9.48 4.08 -1.64
C GLY A 82 -8.48 3.24 -2.43
N ALA A 83 -8.02 3.74 -3.59
CA ALA A 83 -7.04 3.06 -4.43
C ALA A 83 -5.68 2.96 -3.75
N ILE A 84 -5.20 4.04 -3.14
CA ILE A 84 -3.92 4.06 -2.41
C ILE A 84 -3.92 3.06 -1.25
N VAL A 85 -5.03 2.95 -0.52
CA VAL A 85 -5.13 2.05 0.65
C VAL A 85 -5.39 0.59 0.25
N SER A 86 -5.94 0.34 -0.95
CA SER A 86 -6.32 -1.02 -1.38
C SER A 86 -5.15 -1.96 -1.68
N THR A 87 -3.93 -1.43 -1.87
CA THR A 87 -2.74 -2.27 -2.12
C THR A 87 -2.32 -2.99 -0.84
N THR A 88 -2.21 -4.32 -0.89
CA THR A 88 -1.80 -5.15 0.26
C THR A 88 -0.39 -5.71 0.07
N ASP A 89 0.48 -5.57 1.07
CA ASP A 89 1.84 -6.10 1.05
C ASP A 89 1.92 -7.50 1.71
N PRO A 90 2.19 -8.58 0.94
CA PRO A 90 2.24 -9.94 1.49
C PRO A 90 3.44 -10.16 2.42
N SER A 91 4.48 -9.33 2.33
CA SER A 91 5.66 -9.37 3.19
C SER A 91 5.30 -9.14 4.67
N ALA A 92 4.31 -8.29 4.95
CA ALA A 92 3.85 -8.00 6.31
C ALA A 92 3.12 -9.20 6.95
N VAL A 93 2.41 -9.99 6.13
CA VAL A 93 1.74 -11.21 6.60
C VAL A 93 2.78 -12.30 6.88
N VAL A 94 3.76 -12.48 5.98
CA VAL A 94 4.81 -13.50 6.13
C VAL A 94 5.73 -13.23 7.34
N SER A 95 6.00 -11.97 7.67
CA SER A 95 6.84 -11.63 8.84
C SER A 95 6.18 -12.00 10.17
N ILE A 96 4.85 -11.87 10.27
CA ILE A 96 4.08 -12.23 11.48
C ILE A 96 4.08 -13.75 11.69
N PHE A 97 3.95 -14.56 10.64
CA PHE A 97 3.93 -16.03 10.76
C PHE A 97 5.30 -16.66 11.00
N ARG A 98 6.39 -15.90 10.88
CA ARG A 98 7.76 -16.36 11.09
C ARG A 98 8.32 -16.01 12.47
N SER A 99 7.52 -15.37 13.32
CA SER A 99 7.83 -15.03 14.72
C SER A 99 7.19 -16.01 15.69
#